data_AF-A0A2D6RCM0-F1
#
_entry.id   AF-A0A2D6RCM0-F1
#
_cell.length_a   1.000
_cell.length_b   1.000
_cell.length_c   1.000
_cell.angle_alpha   90.00
_cell.angle_beta   90.00
_cell.angle_gamma   90.00
#
_symmetry.space_group_name_H-M   'P 1'
#
loop_
_entity.id
_entity.type
_entity.pdbx_description
1 polymer ?
#
loop_
_entity_poly.entity_id
_entity_poly.type
_entity_poly.pdbx_seq_one_letter_code
_entity_poly.pdbx_strand_id
1 'polypeptide(L)' 'MIGFTVQYIEKIQQILRSEPYLIEQDINSDSVLSKLTGWDSFKHISFLMQLEMEFDIEIEVEDAAEMDLVANILKKLP' A
#
# COMPACT_ATOMS: atom_id res chain seq x y z
N MET A 1 18.51 -4.11 6.72
CA MET A 1 17.17 -4.63 6.36
C MET A 1 16.04 -4.07 7.23
N ILE A 2 16.16 -4.00 8.57
CA ILE A 2 15.03 -3.56 9.43
C ILE A 2 14.64 -2.08 9.23
N GLY A 3 15.61 -1.19 8.96
CA GLY A 3 15.33 0.25 8.81
C GLY A 3 14.53 0.64 7.56
N PHE A 4 14.73 -0.06 6.44
CA PHE A 4 14.04 0.24 5.17
C PHE A 4 12.56 -0.14 5.23
N THR A 5 12.23 -1.28 5.83
CA THR A 5 10.84 -1.73 5.98
C THR A 5 10.00 -0.75 6.79
N VAL A 6 10.58 -0.17 7.86
CA VAL A 6 9.88 0.85 8.67
C VAL A 6 9.61 2.10 7.85
N GLN A 7 10.60 2.59 7.09
CA GLN A 7 10.43 3.75 6.22
C GLN A 7 9.36 3.55 5.15
N TYR A 8 9.28 2.35 4.56
CA TYR A 8 8.24 2.03 3.57
C TYR A 8 6.85 1.98 4.17
N ILE A 9 6.68 1.38 5.36
CA ILE A 9 5.39 1.39 6.06
C ILE A 9 4.96 2.83 6.38
N GLU A 10 5.87 3.67 6.87
CA GLU A 10 5.58 5.09 7.13
C GLU A 10 5.15 5.82 5.85
N LYS A 11 5.81 5.56 4.72
CA LYS A 11 5.45 6.18 3.44
C LYS A 11 4.11 5.69 2.92
N ILE A 12 3.83 4.39 2.99
CA ILE A 12 2.52 3.83 2.64
C ILE A 12 1.44 4.45 3.54
N GLN A 13 1.69 4.57 4.85
CA GLN A 13 0.77 5.21 5.79
C GLN A 13 0.48 6.67 5.40
N GLN A 14 1.50 7.42 4.95
CA GLN A 14 1.32 8.79 4.46
C GLN A 14 0.42 8.85 3.22
N ILE A 15 0.63 7.94 2.26
CA ILE A 15 -0.24 7.83 1.07
C ILE A 15 -1.68 7.53 1.50
N LEU A 16 -1.88 6.53 2.36
CA LEU A 16 -3.20 6.13 2.85
C LEU A 16 -3.94 7.24 3.60
N ARG A 17 -3.23 8.14 4.28
CA ARG A 17 -3.83 9.31 4.97
C ARG A 17 -4.13 10.48 4.03
N SER A 18 -3.52 10.50 2.85
CA SER A 18 -3.73 11.58 1.88
C SER A 18 -5.03 11.42 1.09
N GLU A 19 -5.53 12.52 0.52
CA GLU A 19 -6.61 12.47 -0.47
C GLU A 19 -6.15 11.67 -1.70
N PRO A 20 -6.98 10.76 -2.26
CA PRO A 20 -8.41 10.54 -1.99
C PRO A 20 -8.72 9.43 -0.96
N TYR A 21 -7.72 8.90 -0.26
CA TYR A 21 -7.85 7.68 0.53
C TYR A 21 -8.45 7.92 1.92
N LEU A 22 -7.95 8.95 2.63
CA LEU A 22 -8.42 9.39 3.96
C LEU A 22 -8.51 8.24 4.99
N ILE A 23 -7.56 7.31 4.95
CA ILE A 23 -7.49 6.16 5.86
C ILE A 23 -6.60 6.52 7.06
N GLU A 24 -7.22 6.80 8.21
CA GLU A 24 -6.53 7.20 9.44
C GLU A 24 -5.95 6.03 10.25
N GLN A 25 -6.46 4.81 10.02
CA GLN A 25 -6.02 3.59 10.71
C GLN A 25 -4.53 3.35 10.49
N ASP A 26 -3.82 3.06 11.57
CA ASP A 26 -2.43 2.63 11.49
C ASP A 26 -2.33 1.24 10.85
N ILE A 27 -1.35 1.08 9.96
CA ILE A 27 -1.02 -0.18 9.31
C ILE A 27 0.33 -0.72 9.78
N ASN A 28 0.51 -2.02 9.60
CA ASN A 28 1.75 -2.76 9.79
C ASN A 28 1.88 -3.83 8.68
N SER A 29 2.94 -4.64 8.70
CA SER A 29 3.18 -5.69 7.69
C SER A 29 2.04 -6.70 7.56
N ASP A 30 1.29 -6.95 8.64
CA ASP A 30 0.24 -7.96 8.70
C ASP A 30 -1.15 -7.38 8.41
N SER A 31 -1.21 -6.07 8.11
CA SER A 31 -2.46 -5.37 7.83
C SER A 31 -2.99 -5.74 6.46
N VAL A 32 -4.31 -5.91 6.40
CA VAL A 32 -5.05 -6.25 5.18
C VAL A 32 -5.85 -5.02 4.77
N LEU A 33 -5.58 -4.46 3.58
CA LEU A 33 -6.14 -3.18 3.13
C LEU A 33 -7.66 -3.24 3.00
N SER A 34 -8.21 -4.35 2.50
CA SER A 34 -9.64 -4.61 2.38
C SER A 34 -10.41 -4.61 3.72
N LYS A 35 -9.71 -4.68 4.85
CA LYS A 35 -10.30 -4.57 6.19
C LYS A 35 -10.27 -3.15 6.74
N LEU A 36 -9.60 -2.21 6.07
CA LEU A 36 -9.55 -0.82 6.50
C LEU A 36 -10.91 -0.17 6.27
N THR A 37 -11.43 0.47 7.31
CA THR A 37 -12.63 1.32 7.21
C THR A 37 -12.50 2.34 6.08
N GLY A 38 -13.48 2.36 5.18
CA GLY A 38 -13.51 3.28 4.04
C GLY A 38 -12.67 2.84 2.84
N TRP A 39 -12.11 1.62 2.85
CA TRP A 39 -11.46 1.02 1.69
C TRP A 39 -12.48 0.47 0.69
N ASP A 40 -12.17 0.58 -0.60
CA ASP A 40 -12.96 0.03 -1.70
C ASP A 40 -12.06 -0.35 -2.88
N SER A 41 -12.65 -0.95 -3.92
CA SER A 41 -11.91 -1.40 -5.10
C SER A 41 -11.32 -0.26 -5.93
N PHE A 42 -11.92 0.93 -5.93
CA PHE A 42 -11.40 2.09 -6.65
C PHE A 42 -10.14 2.62 -5.95
N LYS A 43 -10.20 2.78 -4.64
CA LYS A 43 -9.05 3.14 -3.80
C LYS A 43 -7.93 2.12 -3.93
N HIS A 44 -8.26 0.83 -4.01
CA HIS A 44 -7.25 -0.21 -4.24
C HIS A 44 -6.45 0.04 -5.52
N ILE A 45 -7.14 0.19 -6.65
CA ILE A 45 -6.47 0.39 -7.94
C ILE A 45 -5.71 1.71 -7.97
N SER A 46 -6.31 2.82 -7.50
CA SER A 46 -5.61 4.11 -7.51
C SER A 46 -4.39 4.10 -6.58
N PHE A 47 -4.47 3.36 -5.47
CA PHE A 47 -3.36 3.19 -4.53
C PHE A 47 -2.21 2.41 -5.16
N LEU A 48 -2.48 1.31 -5.87
CA LEU A 48 -1.44 0.57 -6.59
C LEU A 48 -0.75 1.45 -7.63
N MET A 49 -1.51 2.23 -8.42
CA MET A 49 -0.94 3.19 -9.36
C MET A 49 -0.08 4.27 -8.67
N GLN A 50 -0.50 4.73 -7.50
CA GLN A 50 0.28 5.69 -6.71
C GLN A 50 1.60 5.08 -6.20
N LEU A 51 1.60 3.80 -5.83
CA LEU A 51 2.83 3.09 -5.43
C LEU A 51 3.79 2.93 -6.61
N GLU A 52 3.29 2.58 -7.79
CA GLU A 52 4.11 2.51 -9.02
C GLU A 52 4.84 3.82 -9.28
N MET A 53 4.11 4.95 -9.22
CA MET A 53 4.69 6.28 -9.44
C MET A 53 5.66 6.70 -8.33
N GLU A 54 5.35 6.42 -7.06
CA GLU A 54 6.17 6.86 -5.93
C GLU A 54 7.49 6.09 -5.82
N PHE A 55 7.47 4.79 -6.14
CA PHE A 55 8.61 3.90 -5.96
C PHE A 55 9.31 3.50 -7.26
N ASP A 56 8.83 3.99 -8.41
CA ASP A 56 9.34 3.64 -9.74
C ASP A 56 9.34 2.12 -9.97
N ILE A 57 8.20 1.49 -9.64
CA ILE A 57 7.97 0.03 -9.77
C ILE A 57 6.85 -0.25 -10.76
N GLU A 58 6.81 -1.47 -11.27
CA GLU A 58 5.71 -2.00 -12.09
C GLU A 58 4.97 -3.09 -11.32
N ILE A 59 3.65 -2.94 -11.24
CA ILE A 59 2.75 -3.89 -10.58
C ILE A 59 1.96 -4.60 -11.68
N GLU A 60 2.29 -5.87 -11.90
CA GLU A 60 1.54 -6.68 -12.85
C GLU A 60 0.11 -6.91 -12.34
N VAL A 61 -0.85 -6.98 -13.27
CA VAL A 61 -2.27 -7.22 -12.95
C VAL A 61 -2.47 -8.51 -12.16
N GLU A 62 -1.60 -9.50 -12.40
CA GLU A 62 -1.60 -10.79 -11.72
C GLU A 62 -1.20 -10.65 -10.23
N ASP A 63 -0.28 -9.73 -9.92
CA ASP A 63 0.14 -9.43 -8.54
C ASP A 63 -0.87 -8.53 -7.80
N ALA A 64 -1.63 -7.70 -8.54
CA ALA A 64 -2.53 -6.70 -7.96
C ALA A 64 -3.59 -7.28 -7.02
N ALA A 65 -4.00 -8.53 -7.25
CA ALA A 65 -4.93 -9.27 -6.38
C ALA A 65 -4.29 -9.69 -5.05
N GLU A 66 -2.98 -9.94 -5.03
CA GLU A 66 -2.24 -10.35 -3.83
C GLU A 66 -1.79 -9.15 -2.97
N MET A 67 -1.84 -7.95 -3.54
CA MET A 67 -1.46 -6.68 -2.87
C MET A 67 -2.53 -6.14 -1.91
N ASP A 68 -3.37 -7.03 -1.36
CA ASP A 68 -4.25 -6.71 -0.24
C ASP A 68 -3.51 -6.77 1.11
N LEU A 69 -2.46 -7.58 1.21
CA LEU A 69 -1.61 -7.67 2.41
C LEU A 69 -0.41 -6.73 2.29
N VAL A 70 -0.19 -5.86 3.28
CA VAL A 70 0.94 -4.92 3.29
C VAL A 70 2.29 -5.62 3.11
N ALA A 71 2.50 -6.80 3.71
CA ALA A 71 3.71 -7.59 3.48
C ALA A 71 3.96 -7.94 2.01
N ASN A 72 2.92 -8.11 1.19
CA ASN A 72 3.09 -8.40 -0.24
C ASN A 72 3.49 -7.15 -1.03
N ILE A 73 2.95 -5.99 -0.66
CA ILE A 73 3.38 -4.70 -1.21
C ILE A 73 4.85 -4.46 -0.90
N LEU A 74 5.27 -4.66 0.35
CA LEU A 74 6.65 -4.43 0.79
C LEU A 74 7.69 -5.29 0.04
N LYS A 75 7.30 -6.47 -0.48
CA LYS A 75 8.19 -7.33 -1.28
C LYS A 75 8.49 -6.76 -2.67
N LYS A 76 7.68 -5.82 -3.15
CA LYS A 76 7.78 -5.22 -4.48
C LYS A 76 8.49 -3.87 -4.47
N LEU A 77 8.75 -3.32 -3.29
CA LEU A 77 9.50 -2.07 -3.12
C LEU A 77 11.02 -2.33 -3.18
N PRO A 78 11.82 -1.37 -3.68
CA PRO A 78 13.26 -1.51 -3.88
C PRO A 78 14.10 -1.61 -2.59
#